data_AF-A0A645GA53-F1
#
_entry.id   AF-A0A645GA53-F1
#
_cell.length_a   1.000
_cell.length_b   1.000
_cell.length_c   1.000
_cell.angle_alpha   90.00
_cell.angle_beta   90.00
_cell.angle_gamma   90.00
#
_symmetry.space_group_name_H-M   'P 1'
#
loop_
_entity.id
_entity.type
_entity.pdbx_description
1 polymer ?
#
loop_
_entity_poly.entity_id
_entity_poly.type
_entity_poly.pdbx_seq_one_letter_code
_entity_poly.pdbx_strand_id
1 'polypeptide(L)'
;MIKAQIEEMIEVGRCAGLWGMDLVASDMQLALRICNGIGADWFPPWMRQLVGVICPSLIVISLPHDIEYYLGGGIRDRWVADWHFLGNGLRMAWYVKSYKVAVKAAVLWILLRLFGAAAFNWKRKGAK
;
A
#
# COMPACT_ATOMS: atom_id res chain seq x y z
N MET A 1 8.62 -6.77 -8.88
CA MET A 1 9.77 -6.46 -8.00
C MET A 1 10.58 -7.73 -7.77
N ILE A 2 11.89 -7.61 -7.54
CA ILE A 2 12.75 -8.72 -7.12
C ILE A 2 12.94 -8.69 -5.59
N LYS A 3 13.34 -9.82 -4.98
CA LYS A 3 13.49 -9.96 -3.52
C LYS A 3 14.31 -8.84 -2.88
N ALA A 4 15.47 -8.53 -3.45
CA ALA A 4 16.37 -7.49 -2.95
C ALA A 4 15.69 -6.11 -2.87
N GLN A 5 14.82 -5.77 -3.83
CA GLN A 5 14.08 -4.51 -3.81
C GLN A 5 13.07 -4.45 -2.65
N ILE A 6 12.40 -5.57 -2.35
CA ILE A 6 11.47 -5.62 -1.22
C ILE A 6 12.21 -5.52 0.11
N GLU A 7 13.35 -6.21 0.23
CA GLU A 7 14.19 -6.15 1.44
C GLU A 7 14.67 -4.72 1.72
N GLU A 8 15.15 -4.00 0.69
CA GLU A 8 15.53 -2.59 0.79
C GLU A 8 14.34 -1.72 1.22
N MET A 9 13.15 -1.92 0.62
CA MET A 9 11.96 -1.16 0.99
C MET A 9 11.50 -1.45 2.42
N ILE A 10 11.61 -2.69 2.90
CA ILE A 10 11.33 -3.05 4.29
C ILE A 10 12.28 -2.34 5.24
N GLU A 11 13.57 -2.32 4.92
CA GLU A 11 14.58 -1.63 5.74
C GLU A 11 14.31 -0.13 5.82
N VAL A 12 14.07 0.52 4.68
CA VAL A 12 13.66 1.94 4.62
C VAL A 12 12.37 2.16 5.42
N GLY A 13 11.40 1.26 5.28
CA GLY A 13 10.14 1.32 6.02
C GLY A 13 10.33 1.23 7.53
N ARG A 14 11.21 0.33 8.00
CA ARG A 14 11.56 0.20 9.42
C ARG A 14 12.26 1.45 9.94
N CYS A 15 13.23 1.99 9.19
CA CYS A 15 13.90 3.24 9.54
C CYS A 15 12.93 4.43 9.62
N ALA A 16 11.90 4.45 8.75
CA ALA A 16 10.84 5.45 8.78
C ALA A 16 9.75 5.16 9.84
N GLY A 17 9.85 4.07 10.60
CA GLY A 17 8.89 3.70 11.65
C GLY A 17 7.52 3.30 11.11
N LEU A 18 7.44 2.77 9.88
CA LEU A 18 6.18 2.37 9.26
C LEU A 18 5.60 1.12 9.92
N TRP A 19 4.29 1.14 10.14
CA TRP A 19 3.55 -0.01 10.66
C TRP A 19 3.43 -1.12 9.62
N GLY A 20 3.42 -2.37 10.10
CA GLY A 20 3.21 -3.56 9.29
C GLY A 20 4.41 -4.01 8.46
N MET A 21 5.58 -3.39 8.59
CA MET A 21 6.79 -3.83 7.88
C MET A 21 7.26 -5.23 8.28
N ASP A 22 7.07 -5.61 9.54
CA ASP A 22 7.41 -6.96 10.01
C ASP A 22 6.43 -8.02 9.47
N LEU A 23 5.19 -7.63 9.16
CA LEU A 23 4.22 -8.49 8.48
C LEU A 23 4.62 -8.74 7.02
N VAL A 24 5.16 -7.73 6.35
CA VAL A 24 5.71 -7.89 4.99
C VAL A 24 6.96 -8.79 5.02
N ALA A 25 7.81 -8.62 6.04
CA ALA A 25 9.03 -9.41 6.20
C ALA A 25 8.78 -10.89 6.55
N SER A 26 7.67 -11.19 7.22
CA SER A 26 7.35 -12.57 7.66
C SER A 26 6.91 -13.48 6.51
N ASP A 27 6.36 -12.94 5.43
CA ASP A 27 5.97 -13.68 4.24
C ASP A 27 6.46 -13.00 2.95
N MET A 28 7.76 -13.15 2.70
CA MET A 28 8.42 -12.59 1.51
C MET A 28 7.85 -13.15 0.20
N GLN A 29 7.37 -14.40 0.18
CA GLN A 29 6.77 -15.00 -1.01
C GLN A 29 5.44 -14.36 -1.35
N LEU A 30 4.61 -14.09 -0.32
CA LEU A 30 3.38 -13.33 -0.48
C LEU A 30 3.67 -11.89 -0.91
N ALA A 31 4.66 -11.23 -0.28
CA ALA A 31 5.07 -9.88 -0.66
C ALA A 31 5.52 -9.81 -2.12
N LEU A 32 6.31 -10.78 -2.61
CA LEU A 32 6.72 -10.83 -4.02
C LEU A 32 5.55 -11.05 -4.99
N ARG A 33 4.49 -11.73 -4.55
CA ARG A 33 3.30 -12.02 -5.37
C ARG A 33 2.31 -10.85 -5.42
N ILE A 34 2.19 -10.10 -4.33
CA ILE A 34 1.13 -9.11 -4.13
C ILE A 34 1.68 -7.67 -4.24
N CYS A 35 2.87 -7.41 -3.71
CA CYS A 35 3.46 -6.07 -3.68
C CYS A 35 4.27 -5.82 -4.96
N ASN A 36 3.55 -5.61 -6.06
CA ASN A 36 4.12 -5.58 -7.41
C ASN A 36 4.59 -4.18 -7.83
N GLY A 37 4.47 -3.18 -6.93
CA GLY A 37 4.55 -1.76 -7.29
C GLY A 37 3.32 -1.27 -8.08
N ILE A 38 2.30 -2.13 -8.19
CA ILE A 38 1.06 -1.91 -8.91
C ILE A 38 -0.02 -2.08 -7.86
N GLY A 39 -0.69 -0.98 -7.47
CA GLY A 39 -1.82 -1.09 -6.57
C GLY A 39 -2.82 -2.12 -7.10
N ALA A 40 -3.53 -2.78 -6.18
CA ALA A 40 -4.41 -3.93 -6.38
C ALA A 40 -4.93 -4.22 -7.81
N ASP A 41 -5.01 -5.51 -8.16
CA ASP A 41 -5.38 -6.04 -9.49
C ASP A 41 -6.74 -5.59 -10.08
N TRP A 42 -7.53 -4.81 -9.35
CA TRP A 42 -8.74 -4.15 -9.84
C TRP A 42 -8.58 -2.65 -10.17
N PHE A 43 -7.47 -2.00 -9.79
CA PHE A 43 -7.26 -0.60 -10.14
C PHE A 43 -7.23 -0.42 -11.67
N PRO A 44 -7.89 0.62 -12.21
CA PRO A 44 -7.79 0.93 -13.62
C PRO A 44 -6.32 1.11 -14.06
N PRO A 45 -5.94 0.72 -15.29
CA PRO A 45 -4.57 0.84 -15.78
C PRO A 45 -3.98 2.25 -15.62
N TRP A 46 -4.81 3.29 -15.82
CA TRP A 46 -4.41 4.69 -15.62
C TRP A 46 -4.09 5.02 -14.16
N MET A 47 -4.78 4.40 -13.19
CA MET A 47 -4.53 4.60 -11.76
C MET A 47 -3.27 3.86 -11.30
N ARG A 48 -2.99 2.68 -11.88
CA ARG A 48 -1.72 1.96 -11.68
C ARG A 48 -0.52 2.73 -12.20
N GLN A 49 -0.64 3.28 -13.40
CA GLN A 49 0.37 4.17 -13.97
C GLN A 49 0.56 5.42 -13.10
N LEU A 50 -0.53 5.99 -12.58
CA LEU A 50 -0.47 7.13 -11.68
C LEU A 50 0.34 6.78 -10.42
N VAL A 51 0.08 5.65 -9.76
CA VAL A 51 0.82 5.21 -8.57
C VAL A 51 2.31 4.98 -8.86
N GLY A 52 2.63 4.36 -10.00
CA GLY A 52 4.02 4.14 -10.42
C GLY A 52 4.80 5.42 -10.73
N VAL A 53 4.13 6.47 -11.19
CA VAL A 53 4.74 7.79 -11.50
C VAL A 53 4.87 8.67 -10.26
N ILE A 54 4.07 8.45 -9.20
CA ILE A 54 3.85 9.48 -8.18
C ILE A 54 4.93 9.53 -7.07
N CYS A 55 5.66 8.48 -6.67
CA CYS A 55 6.90 8.59 -5.85
C CYS A 55 7.44 7.20 -5.45
N PRO A 56 8.76 6.94 -5.47
CA PRO A 56 9.32 5.71 -4.89
C PRO A 56 8.93 5.50 -3.42
N SER A 57 8.84 6.58 -2.64
CA SER A 57 8.41 6.55 -1.23
C SER A 57 6.97 6.07 -1.04
N LEU A 58 6.12 6.13 -2.07
CA LEU A 58 4.75 5.63 -2.00
C LEU A 58 4.67 4.10 -2.13
N ILE A 59 5.61 3.51 -2.87
CA ILE A 59 5.73 2.05 -3.01
C ILE A 59 6.10 1.45 -1.65
N VAL A 60 6.95 2.13 -0.89
CA VAL A 60 7.33 1.69 0.45
C VAL A 60 6.12 1.68 1.39
N ILE A 61 5.28 2.73 1.40
CA ILE A 61 4.11 2.76 2.29
C ILE A 61 2.99 1.81 1.86
N SER A 62 2.95 1.39 0.59
CA SER A 62 1.91 0.49 0.08
C SER A 62 2.18 -0.98 0.42
N LEU A 63 3.43 -1.38 0.69
CA LEU A 63 3.79 -2.76 1.04
C LEU A 63 2.93 -3.34 2.19
N PRO A 64 2.86 -2.71 3.39
CA PRO A 64 2.00 -3.20 4.46
C PRO A 64 0.53 -3.15 4.11
N HIS A 65 0.10 -2.10 3.40
CA HIS A 65 -1.30 -1.93 2.99
C HIS A 65 -1.73 -3.08 2.09
N ASP A 66 -0.95 -3.43 1.07
CA ASP A 66 -1.25 -4.51 0.13
C ASP A 66 -1.38 -5.87 0.83
N ILE A 67 -0.51 -6.16 1.81
CA ILE A 67 -0.57 -7.38 2.62
C ILE A 67 -1.80 -7.38 3.54
N GLU A 68 -2.05 -6.28 4.27
CA GLU A 68 -3.23 -6.13 5.13
C GLU A 68 -4.53 -6.22 4.32
N TYR A 69 -4.56 -5.70 3.09
CA TYR A 69 -5.71 -5.78 2.20
C TYR A 69 -5.92 -7.18 1.62
N TYR A 70 -4.85 -7.94 1.44
CA TYR A 70 -4.90 -9.33 1.00
C TYR A 70 -5.37 -10.27 2.11
N LEU A 71 -4.80 -10.12 3.32
CA LEU A 71 -5.12 -10.93 4.49
C LEU A 71 -6.47 -10.55 5.12
N GLY A 72 -6.82 -9.27 5.05
CA GLY A 72 -8.08 -8.73 5.56
C GLY A 72 -9.28 -9.28 4.81
N GLY A 73 -10.42 -9.35 5.50
CA GLY A 73 -11.64 -9.94 4.95
C GLY A 73 -12.79 -8.95 4.86
N GLY A 74 -13.00 -8.16 5.91
CA GLY A 74 -14.18 -7.30 6.07
C GLY A 74 -13.94 -5.82 5.75
N ILE A 75 -15.04 -5.05 5.75
CA ILE A 75 -14.98 -3.58 5.59
C ILE A 75 -14.19 -2.92 6.72
N ARG A 76 -14.21 -3.50 7.94
CA ARG A 76 -13.47 -3.00 9.10
C ARG A 76 -11.97 -3.15 8.94
N ASP A 77 -11.50 -4.34 8.54
CA ASP A 77 -10.07 -4.60 8.31
C ASP A 77 -9.50 -3.66 7.23
N ARG A 78 -10.31 -3.36 6.21
CA ARG A 78 -9.95 -2.39 5.17
C ARG A 78 -9.84 -0.98 5.67
N TRP A 79 -10.76 -0.56 6.54
CA TRP A 79 -10.66 0.77 7.15
C TRP A 79 -9.41 0.89 8.01
N VAL A 80 -9.06 -0.18 8.75
CA VAL A 80 -7.81 -0.24 9.51
C VAL A 80 -6.60 -0.13 8.56
N ALA A 81 -6.58 -0.92 7.48
CA ALA A 81 -5.51 -0.87 6.48
C ALA A 81 -5.38 0.52 5.84
N ASP A 82 -6.48 1.14 5.44
CA ASP A 82 -6.49 2.49 4.87
C ASP A 82 -5.95 3.53 5.88
N TRP A 83 -6.31 3.43 7.16
CA TRP A 83 -5.76 4.30 8.20
C TRP A 83 -4.26 4.05 8.44
N HIS A 84 -3.82 2.80 8.41
CA HIS A 84 -2.39 2.46 8.47
C HIS A 84 -1.63 3.05 7.28
N PHE A 85 -2.20 3.01 6.07
CA PHE A 85 -1.61 3.63 4.87
C PHE A 85 -1.44 5.15 5.05
N LEU A 86 -2.46 5.86 5.54
CA LEU A 86 -2.35 7.29 5.79
C LEU A 86 -1.31 7.59 6.87
N GLY A 87 -1.35 6.86 7.99
CA GLY A 87 -0.38 7.01 9.09
C GLY A 87 1.06 6.78 8.62
N ASN A 88 1.28 5.73 7.81
CA ASN A 88 2.57 5.43 7.21
C ASN A 88 3.00 6.50 6.21
N GLY A 89 2.08 7.05 5.42
CA GLY A 89 2.33 8.19 4.54
C GLY A 89 2.83 9.43 5.28
N LEU A 90 2.22 9.75 6.43
CA LEU A 90 2.65 10.87 7.28
C LEU A 90 4.03 10.62 7.93
N ARG A 91 4.29 9.40 8.40
CA ARG A 91 5.61 9.01 8.92
C ARG A 91 6.70 9.08 7.87
N MET A 92 6.44 8.54 6.69
CA MET A 92 7.35 8.62 5.56
C MET A 92 7.61 10.07 5.15
N ALA A 93 6.57 10.91 5.12
CA ALA A 93 6.71 12.34 4.85
C ALA A 93 7.61 13.05 5.87
N TRP A 94 7.50 12.69 7.15
CA TRP A 94 8.37 13.19 8.21
C TRP A 94 9.81 12.70 8.07
N TYR A 95 10.01 11.44 7.69
CA TYR A 95 11.31 10.82 7.49
C TYR A 95 12.07 11.48 6.33
N VAL A 96 11.43 11.62 5.17
CA VAL A 96 12.04 12.23 3.97
C VAL A 96 11.92 13.76 3.93
N LYS A 97 11.38 14.37 5.00
CA LYS A 97 11.15 15.82 5.14
C LYS A 97 10.42 16.46 3.94
N SER A 98 9.40 15.78 3.42
CA SER A 98 8.66 16.22 2.23
C SER A 98 7.15 16.24 2.46
N TYR A 99 6.58 17.43 2.54
CA TYR A 99 5.12 17.61 2.63
C TYR A 99 4.39 17.05 1.41
N LYS A 100 5.05 16.97 0.25
CA LYS A 100 4.47 16.41 -0.98
C LYS A 100 4.09 14.94 -0.79
N VAL A 101 4.85 14.19 0.00
CA VAL A 101 4.55 12.79 0.33
C VAL A 101 3.29 12.71 1.19
N ALA A 102 3.15 13.60 2.19
CA ALA A 102 1.95 13.67 3.03
C ALA A 102 0.69 14.00 2.21
N VAL A 103 0.76 15.00 1.34
CA VAL A 103 -0.35 15.38 0.46
C VAL A 103 -0.74 14.22 -0.45
N LYS A 104 0.23 13.56 -1.08
CA LYS A 104 -0.03 12.40 -1.96
C LYS A 104 -0.65 11.23 -1.20
N ALA A 105 -0.15 10.92 -0.01
CA ALA A 105 -0.72 9.89 0.85
C ALA A 105 -2.16 10.21 1.25
N ALA A 106 -2.47 11.47 1.58
CA ALA A 106 -3.83 11.91 1.88
C ALA A 106 -4.77 11.81 0.67
N VAL A 107 -4.32 12.22 -0.52
CA VAL A 107 -5.09 12.09 -1.77
C VAL A 107 -5.40 10.62 -2.07
N LEU A 108 -4.40 9.74 -1.98
CA LEU A 108 -4.58 8.30 -2.20
C LEU A 108 -5.48 7.67 -1.15
N TRP A 109 -5.38 8.09 0.12
CA TRP A 109 -6.28 7.65 1.17
C TRP A 109 -7.74 8.03 0.87
N ILE A 110 -8.00 9.26 0.40
CA ILE A 110 -9.35 9.68 -0.02
C ILE A 110 -9.84 8.80 -1.18
N LEU A 111 -9.00 8.52 -2.17
CA LEU A 111 -9.34 7.64 -3.28
C LEU A 111 -9.66 6.21 -2.82
N LEU A 112 -8.88 5.66 -1.89
CA LEU A 112 -9.15 4.36 -1.27
C LEU A 112 -10.49 4.35 -0.53
N ARG A 113 -10.83 5.42 0.19
CA ARG A 113 -12.13 5.55 0.89
C ARG A 113 -13.32 5.61 -0.06
N LEU A 114 -13.18 6.33 -1.17
CA LEU A 114 -14.26 6.52 -2.15
C LEU A 114 -14.46 5.29 -3.04
N PHE A 115 -13.38 4.60 -3.42
CA PHE A 115 -13.41 3.52 -4.42
C PHE A 115 -13.10 2.13 -3.87
N GLY A 116 -12.64 1.99 -2.62
CA GLY A 116 -12.30 0.71 -1.98
C GLY A 116 -13.49 -0.22 -1.77
N ALA A 117 -14.72 0.30 -1.73
CA ALA A 117 -15.95 -0.50 -1.70
C ALA A 117 -16.29 -1.09 -3.08
N ALA A 118 -16.08 -0.33 -4.16
CA ALA A 118 -16.27 -0.84 -5.53
C ALA A 118 -15.28 -1.98 -5.84
N ALA A 119 -14.05 -1.83 -5.38
CA ALA A 119 -13.02 -2.87 -5.39
C ALA A 119 -13.40 -4.16 -4.66
N PHE A 120 -13.98 -4.04 -3.47
CA PHE A 120 -14.48 -5.16 -2.67
C PHE A 120 -15.47 -6.00 -3.46
N ASN A 121 -16.47 -5.31 -4.01
CA ASN A 121 -17.57 -5.93 -4.71
C ASN A 121 -17.15 -6.55 -6.05
N TRP A 122 -16.09 -6.03 -6.68
CA TRP A 122 -15.48 -6.64 -7.87
C TRP A 122 -14.76 -7.95 -7.55
N LYS A 123 -13.92 -8.00 -6.50
CA LYS A 123 -13.20 -9.22 -6.10
C LYS A 123 -14.15 -10.36 -5.71
N ARG A 124 -15.31 -10.03 -5.10
CA ARG A 124 -16.38 -11.01 -4.81
C ARG A 124 -17.12 -11.52 -6.05
N LYS A 125 -17.14 -10.77 -7.16
CA LYS A 125 -17.79 -11.19 -8.42
C LYS A 125 -16.88 -11.99 -9.35
N GLY A 126 -15.56 -11.78 -9.26
CA GLY A 126 -14.55 -12.53 -10.02
C GLY A 126 -14.13 -13.86 -9.39
N ALA A 127 -14.48 -14.10 -8.12
CA ALA A 127 -14.40 -15.42 -7.50
C ALA A 127 -15.62 -16.27 -7.91
N LYS A 128 -15.60 -16.74 -9.16
CA LYS A 128 -16.41 -17.87 -9.62
C LYS A 128 -15.48 -18.87 -10.28
#